data_AF-A0AAN9GH40-F1
#
_entry.id   AF-A0AAN9GH40-F1
#
_cell.length_a   1.000
_cell.length_b   1.000
_cell.length_c   1.000
_cell.angle_alpha   90.00
_cell.angle_beta   90.00
_cell.angle_gamma   90.00
#
_symmetry.space_group_name_H-M   'P 1'
#
loop_
_entity.id
_entity.type
_entity.pdbx_description
1 polymer ?
#
loop_
_entity_poly.entity_id
_entity_poly.type
_entity_poly.pdbx_seq_one_letter_code
_entity_poly.pdbx_strand_id
1 'polypeptide(L)'
;MPLVLMILVGVFASVSATTITTKSDVYINVGVDNKAFSENIIFEQPAKSRLHCAALCEQQPCCVTFTFDQEVCRGHTMFVTSDPSSTPTPGARSFAREDREWLDTTCDNNDACAEPNAVCFTGLCKCSPGYYYSQCTQTCLSSCEPSKLTEPFQEYKGSVIYPTQILNTNNVTLEQCLQGCMDNTQCMSVDYNFGDKKCYQKGVTARTAEGPDKFRTGWGDYNHYQKSCAN
;
A
#
# COMPACT_ATOMS: atom_id res chain seq x y z
N MET A 1 -14.43 3.09 69.25
CA MET A 1 -15.04 3.77 68.09
C MET A 1 -15.03 5.27 68.38
N PRO A 2 -14.31 6.06 67.57
CA PRO A 2 -14.95 6.70 66.42
C PRO A 2 -14.28 6.37 65.08
N LEU A 3 -15.09 6.51 64.02
CA LEU A 3 -14.85 6.16 62.63
C LEU A 3 -14.00 7.25 61.95
N VAL A 4 -12.89 6.88 61.31
CA VAL A 4 -12.12 7.78 60.45
C VAL A 4 -12.66 7.65 59.02
N LEU A 5 -13.25 8.72 58.50
CA LEU A 5 -13.76 8.82 57.13
C LEU A 5 -12.62 9.28 56.21
N MET A 6 -12.04 8.36 55.43
CA MET A 6 -11.11 8.71 54.35
C MET A 6 -11.90 9.16 53.12
N ILE A 7 -11.75 10.43 52.74
CA ILE A 7 -12.29 10.97 51.48
C ILE A 7 -11.21 10.76 50.40
N LEU A 8 -11.46 9.82 49.49
CA LEU A 8 -10.69 9.61 48.27
C LEU A 8 -11.07 10.70 47.25
N VAL A 9 -10.14 11.62 46.97
CA VAL A 9 -10.27 12.58 45.87
C VAL A 9 -9.88 11.86 44.57
N GLY A 10 -10.89 11.46 43.80
CA GLY A 10 -10.70 10.91 42.46
C GLY A 10 -10.33 12.01 41.48
N VAL A 11 -9.08 11.98 41.00
CA VAL A 11 -8.63 12.84 39.88
C VAL A 11 -9.18 12.23 38.59
N PHE A 12 -10.27 12.79 38.06
CA PHE A 12 -10.71 12.50 36.71
C PHE A 12 -9.80 13.24 35.73
N ALA A 13 -8.87 12.52 35.12
CA ALA A 13 -8.15 13.00 33.95
C ALA A 13 -9.15 13.10 32.78
N SER A 14 -9.58 14.32 32.46
CA SER A 14 -10.39 14.60 31.28
C SER A 14 -9.54 14.36 30.03
N VAL A 15 -9.76 13.23 29.35
CA VAL A 15 -9.25 13.02 27.99
C VAL A 15 -9.99 14.00 27.09
N SER A 16 -9.26 15.01 26.63
CA SER A 16 -9.79 15.98 25.67
C SER A 16 -9.99 15.26 24.33
N ALA A 17 -11.25 15.07 23.93
CA ALA A 17 -11.58 14.59 22.60
C ALA A 17 -11.27 15.70 21.59
N THR A 18 -10.09 15.63 20.97
CA THR A 18 -9.71 16.50 19.86
C THR A 18 -10.71 16.29 18.73
N THR A 19 -11.62 17.24 18.54
CA THR A 19 -12.61 17.18 17.46
C THR A 19 -11.88 17.61 16.18
N ILE A 20 -11.26 16.65 15.51
CA ILE A 20 -10.65 16.84 14.20
C ILE A 20 -11.79 17.16 13.22
N THR A 21 -11.97 18.45 12.95
CA THR A 21 -12.88 18.95 11.92
C THR A 21 -12.05 19.30 10.69
N THR A 22 -11.32 18.33 10.14
CA THR A 22 -10.70 18.46 8.83
C THR A 22 -11.76 18.12 7.79
N LYS A 23 -12.11 19.11 6.96
CA LYS A 23 -12.76 18.88 5.67
C LYS A 23 -11.92 17.85 4.92
N SER A 24 -12.43 16.65 4.69
CA SER A 24 -11.75 15.67 3.86
C SER A 24 -12.08 16.01 2.41
N ASP A 25 -11.23 16.84 1.80
CA ASP A 25 -11.26 17.11 0.35
C ASP A 25 -10.78 15.89 -0.46
N VAL A 26 -10.45 14.78 0.21
CA VAL A 26 -9.87 13.57 -0.36
C VAL A 26 -10.94 12.55 -0.78
N TYR A 27 -12.13 12.57 -0.17
CA TYR A 27 -13.18 11.59 -0.48
C TYR A 27 -14.33 12.21 -1.28
N ILE A 28 -14.59 11.65 -2.46
CA ILE A 28 -15.67 12.05 -3.36
C ILE A 28 -16.82 11.04 -3.32
N ASN A 29 -18.05 11.52 -3.50
CA ASN A 29 -19.21 10.63 -3.64
C ASN A 29 -19.12 9.90 -4.99
N VAL A 30 -19.20 8.58 -4.98
CA VAL A 30 -19.12 7.74 -6.19
C VAL A 30 -20.48 7.37 -6.78
N GLY A 31 -21.57 7.96 -6.29
CA GLY A 31 -22.93 7.81 -6.85
C GLY A 31 -23.58 6.46 -6.56
N VAL A 32 -23.01 5.67 -5.66
CA VAL A 32 -23.52 4.34 -5.28
C VAL A 32 -24.47 4.49 -4.09
N ASP A 33 -25.61 5.14 -4.34
CA ASP A 33 -26.60 5.44 -3.31
C ASP A 33 -27.53 4.24 -3.03
N ASN A 34 -28.01 4.17 -1.79
CA ASN A 34 -28.92 3.16 -1.26
C ASN A 34 -28.41 1.72 -1.33
N LYS A 35 -27.09 1.52 -1.31
CA LYS A 35 -26.45 0.21 -1.30
C LYS A 35 -25.50 0.08 -0.10
N ALA A 36 -25.64 -1.01 0.65
CA ALA A 36 -24.66 -1.43 1.64
C ALA A 36 -23.87 -2.60 1.08
N PHE A 37 -22.55 -2.53 1.17
CA PHE A 37 -21.61 -3.53 0.70
C PHE A 37 -21.18 -4.43 1.85
N SER A 38 -21.11 -5.74 1.61
CA SER A 38 -20.88 -6.75 2.65
C SER A 38 -19.52 -7.44 2.56
N GLU A 39 -18.81 -7.31 1.45
CA GLU A 39 -17.47 -7.85 1.28
C GLU A 39 -16.40 -6.76 1.35
N ASN A 40 -15.15 -7.21 1.46
CA ASN A 40 -13.96 -6.35 1.48
C ASN A 40 -13.97 -5.30 2.59
N ILE A 41 -14.81 -5.50 3.62
CA ILE A 41 -14.92 -4.63 4.79
C ILE A 41 -13.67 -4.84 5.65
N ILE A 42 -12.90 -3.77 5.84
CA ILE A 42 -11.74 -3.77 6.74
C ILE A 42 -12.08 -3.27 8.15
N PHE A 43 -13.15 -2.49 8.26
CA PHE A 43 -13.71 -2.12 9.55
C PHE A 43 -15.19 -1.77 9.40
N GLU A 44 -15.95 -2.03 10.45
CA GLU A 44 -17.31 -1.56 10.62
C GLU A 44 -17.42 -0.97 12.03
N GLN A 45 -17.79 0.31 12.13
CA GLN A 45 -17.93 0.96 13.43
C GLN A 45 -18.89 2.16 13.38
N PRO A 46 -19.44 2.57 14.52
CA PRO A 46 -20.27 3.77 14.58
C PRO A 46 -19.51 5.03 14.15
N ALA A 47 -20.12 5.84 13.30
CA ALA A 47 -19.65 7.16 12.92
C ALA A 47 -20.76 8.20 13.01
N LYS A 48 -20.50 9.28 13.74
CA LYS A 48 -21.42 10.40 13.92
C LYS A 48 -21.71 11.21 12.64
N SER A 49 -20.93 11.02 11.58
CA SER A 49 -21.11 11.72 10.31
C SER A 49 -20.28 11.07 9.21
N ARG A 50 -20.58 11.44 7.96
CA ARG A 50 -19.76 11.12 6.79
C ARG A 50 -18.31 11.58 6.94
N LEU A 51 -18.10 12.76 7.54
CA LEU A 51 -16.75 13.30 7.74
C LEU A 51 -15.98 12.49 8.79
N HIS A 52 -16.66 12.07 9.86
CA HIS A 52 -16.05 11.18 10.84
C HIS A 52 -15.74 9.82 10.20
N CYS A 53 -16.62 9.27 9.37
CA CYS A 53 -16.38 8.04 8.63
C CYS A 53 -15.17 8.15 7.68
N ALA A 54 -15.03 9.28 6.98
CA ALA A 54 -13.84 9.58 6.18
C ALA A 54 -12.56 9.61 7.02
N ALA A 55 -12.58 10.27 8.18
CA ALA A 55 -11.42 10.29 9.09
C ALA A 55 -11.07 8.91 9.63
N LEU A 56 -12.05 8.04 9.88
CA LEU A 56 -11.83 6.65 10.26
C LEU A 56 -11.22 5.85 9.10
N CYS A 57 -11.70 6.09 7.89
CA CYS A 57 -11.16 5.50 6.66
C CYS A 57 -9.70 5.92 6.45
N GLU A 58 -9.36 7.20 6.59
CA GLU A 58 -7.97 7.72 6.50
C GLU A 58 -7.01 7.10 7.53
N GLN A 59 -7.50 6.69 8.69
CA GLN A 59 -6.68 6.03 9.71
C GLN A 59 -6.37 4.57 9.38
N GLN A 60 -7.10 3.98 8.44
CA GLN A 60 -6.88 2.61 8.01
C GLN A 60 -5.99 2.62 6.77
N PRO A 61 -4.86 1.89 6.75
CA PRO A 61 -3.89 1.88 5.65
C PRO A 61 -4.48 1.50 4.28
N CYS A 62 -5.73 1.05 4.26
CA CYS A 62 -6.32 0.38 3.13
C CYS A 62 -7.71 0.81 2.77
N CYS A 63 -8.24 1.80 3.48
CA CYS A 63 -9.56 2.26 3.16
C CYS A 63 -9.49 3.13 1.90
N VAL A 64 -9.89 2.54 0.78
CA VAL A 64 -10.00 3.26 -0.49
C VAL A 64 -11.41 3.78 -0.69
N THR A 65 -12.42 3.08 -0.18
CA THR A 65 -13.80 3.55 -0.16
C THR A 65 -14.44 3.28 1.18
N PHE A 66 -15.48 4.05 1.51
CA PHE A 66 -16.32 3.77 2.66
C PHE A 66 -17.79 3.93 2.30
N THR A 67 -18.64 3.16 2.96
CA THR A 67 -20.09 3.32 2.97
C THR A 67 -20.53 3.88 4.32
N PHE A 68 -21.44 4.85 4.28
CA PHE A 68 -22.01 5.47 5.47
C PHE A 68 -23.54 5.41 5.43
N ASP A 69 -24.14 4.78 6.44
CA ASP A 69 -25.58 4.61 6.58
C ASP A 69 -25.97 4.58 8.07
N GLN A 70 -27.06 5.26 8.45
CA GLN A 70 -27.62 5.20 9.82
C GLN A 70 -26.57 5.29 10.97
N GLU A 71 -25.57 6.16 10.82
CA GLU A 71 -24.45 6.30 11.77
C GLU A 71 -23.48 5.11 11.86
N VAL A 72 -23.49 4.21 10.89
CA VAL A 72 -22.53 3.14 10.72
C VAL A 72 -21.59 3.49 9.56
N CYS A 73 -20.30 3.27 9.80
CA CYS A 73 -19.23 3.45 8.83
C CYS A 73 -18.62 2.11 8.51
N ARG A 74 -18.58 1.77 7.22
CA ARG A 74 -17.92 0.57 6.70
C ARG A 74 -16.80 1.02 5.77
N GLY A 75 -15.56 0.71 6.10
CA GLY A 75 -14.43 0.95 5.20
C GLY A 75 -14.12 -0.28 4.38
N HIS A 76 -13.72 -0.09 3.12
CA HIS A 76 -13.46 -1.16 2.17
C HIS A 76 -12.05 -1.06 1.56
N THR A 77 -11.42 -2.22 1.31
CA THR A 77 -10.11 -2.33 0.62
C THR A 77 -10.16 -2.10 -0.88
N MET A 78 -11.36 -2.02 -1.47
CA MET A 78 -11.54 -1.82 -2.90
C MET A 78 -12.64 -0.81 -3.20
N PHE A 79 -12.73 -0.43 -4.48
CA PHE A 79 -13.83 0.38 -4.95
C PHE A 79 -15.14 -0.41 -4.91
N VAL A 80 -16.09 0.03 -4.09
CA VAL A 80 -17.41 -0.62 -4.00
C VAL A 80 -18.18 -0.64 -5.33
N THR A 81 -17.84 0.21 -6.30
CA THR A 81 -18.39 0.11 -7.68
C THR A 81 -17.98 -1.18 -8.40
N SER A 82 -16.88 -1.80 -7.97
CA SER A 82 -16.35 -3.07 -8.50
C SER A 82 -16.74 -4.29 -7.65
N ASP A 83 -17.39 -4.08 -6.51
CA ASP A 83 -17.85 -5.14 -5.62
C ASP A 83 -19.27 -5.62 -6.04
N PRO A 84 -19.46 -6.91 -6.37
CA PRO A 84 -20.78 -7.43 -6.75
C PRO A 84 -21.72 -7.60 -5.55
N SER A 85 -21.21 -7.59 -4.32
CA SER A 85 -21.95 -7.88 -3.10
C SER A 85 -22.57 -6.60 -2.52
N SER A 86 -23.82 -6.32 -2.89
CA SER A 86 -24.57 -5.20 -2.30
C SER A 86 -26.00 -5.58 -1.95
N THR A 87 -26.48 -5.02 -0.85
CA THR A 87 -27.89 -5.10 -0.44
C THR A 87 -28.53 -3.72 -0.49
N PRO A 88 -29.82 -3.61 -0.90
CA PRO A 88 -30.54 -2.34 -0.84
C PRO A 88 -30.63 -1.85 0.60
N THR A 89 -30.09 -0.67 0.87
CA THR A 89 -30.11 -0.04 2.20
C THR A 89 -30.42 1.44 2.02
N PRO A 90 -31.69 1.85 2.15
CA PRO A 90 -32.10 3.23 1.92
C PRO A 90 -31.30 4.23 2.76
N GLY A 91 -30.78 5.27 2.12
CA GLY A 91 -29.97 6.31 2.75
C GLY A 91 -28.48 6.01 2.85
N ALA A 92 -28.04 4.77 2.54
CA ALA A 92 -26.62 4.45 2.42
C ALA A 92 -25.98 5.25 1.28
N ARG A 93 -24.76 5.72 1.49
CA ARG A 93 -23.96 6.43 0.49
C ARG A 93 -22.52 5.96 0.53
N SER A 94 -21.91 5.83 -0.63
CA SER A 94 -20.51 5.44 -0.75
C SER A 94 -19.63 6.59 -1.22
N PHE A 95 -18.42 6.63 -0.68
CA PHE A 95 -17.42 7.64 -0.98
C PHE A 95 -16.10 6.93 -1.26
N ALA A 96 -15.35 7.44 -2.22
CA ALA A 96 -14.03 6.93 -2.56
C ALA A 96 -12.98 7.99 -2.37
N ARG A 97 -11.80 7.56 -1.93
CA ARG A 97 -10.60 8.37 -1.96
C ARG A 97 -10.32 8.73 -3.43
N GLU A 98 -10.00 9.98 -3.70
CA GLU A 98 -9.48 10.38 -5.01
C GLU A 98 -8.22 9.56 -5.30
N ASP A 99 -8.20 8.85 -6.43
CA ASP A 99 -7.09 8.00 -6.82
C ASP A 99 -5.82 8.85 -6.92
N ARG A 100 -4.77 8.42 -6.20
CA ARG A 100 -3.45 8.99 -6.40
C ARG A 100 -2.76 8.18 -7.48
N GLU A 101 -3.14 8.46 -8.73
CA GLU A 101 -2.40 7.99 -9.90
C GLU A 101 -1.06 8.73 -10.00
N TRP A 102 -0.14 8.48 -9.06
CA TRP A 102 1.20 9.05 -9.08
C TRP A 102 2.23 8.05 -9.61
N LEU A 103 2.01 6.76 -9.36
CA LEU A 103 2.90 5.70 -9.83
C LEU A 103 2.87 5.67 -11.37
N ASP A 104 4.04 5.59 -11.99
CA ASP A 104 4.23 5.57 -13.44
C ASP A 104 3.81 6.84 -14.18
N THR A 105 3.56 7.94 -13.45
CA THR A 105 3.44 9.26 -14.07
C THR A 105 4.80 9.76 -14.57
N THR A 106 4.79 10.56 -15.64
CA THR A 106 6.02 11.12 -16.21
C THR A 106 6.64 12.15 -15.28
N CYS A 107 7.97 12.12 -15.17
CA CYS A 107 8.74 13.05 -14.35
C CYS A 107 10.07 13.40 -15.02
N ASP A 108 10.61 14.57 -14.70
CA ASP A 108 11.94 14.99 -15.15
C ASP A 108 12.99 14.88 -14.02
N ASN A 109 12.54 14.88 -12.77
CA ASN A 109 13.38 14.80 -11.57
C ASN A 109 12.57 14.30 -10.37
N ASN A 110 13.27 13.99 -9.26
CA ASN A 110 12.65 13.42 -8.07
C ASN A 110 11.59 14.33 -7.42
N ASP A 111 11.70 15.65 -7.54
CA ASP A 111 10.77 16.60 -6.91
C ASP A 111 9.38 16.57 -7.57
N ALA A 112 9.30 16.08 -8.81
CA ALA A 112 8.02 15.84 -9.49
C ALA A 112 7.23 14.66 -8.88
N CYS A 113 7.89 13.77 -8.14
CA CYS A 113 7.26 12.61 -7.52
C CYS A 113 6.93 12.92 -6.05
N ALA A 114 5.74 13.46 -5.82
CA ALA A 114 5.32 13.95 -4.50
C ALA A 114 5.17 12.88 -3.41
N GLU A 115 5.05 11.60 -3.79
CA GLU A 115 4.90 10.51 -2.82
C GLU A 115 6.21 10.31 -2.02
N PRO A 116 6.14 10.24 -0.68
CA PRO A 116 7.31 9.94 0.13
C PRO A 116 8.04 8.66 -0.29
N ASN A 117 9.35 8.76 -0.41
CA ASN A 117 10.22 7.70 -0.91
C ASN A 117 9.98 7.31 -2.38
N ALA A 118 9.27 8.12 -3.16
CA ALA A 118 9.29 8.00 -4.61
C ALA A 118 10.51 8.69 -5.22
N VAL A 119 10.89 8.25 -6.41
CA VAL A 119 11.96 8.84 -7.23
C VAL A 119 11.51 8.87 -8.69
N CYS A 120 12.11 9.78 -9.44
CA CYS A 120 11.99 9.76 -10.88
C CYS A 120 12.97 8.77 -11.48
N PHE A 121 12.49 7.55 -11.76
CA PHE A 121 13.31 6.49 -12.31
C PHE A 121 13.04 6.35 -13.80
N THR A 122 14.05 6.63 -14.63
CA THR A 122 13.94 6.56 -16.11
C THR A 122 12.76 7.37 -16.68
N GLY A 123 12.47 8.52 -16.07
CA GLY A 123 11.40 9.43 -16.50
C GLY A 123 10.00 9.08 -15.98
N LEU A 124 9.88 8.10 -15.07
CA LEU A 124 8.62 7.71 -14.45
C LEU A 124 8.73 7.75 -12.92
N CYS A 125 7.69 8.21 -12.25
CA CYS A 125 7.61 8.15 -10.80
C CYS A 125 7.46 6.70 -10.35
N LYS A 126 8.45 6.22 -9.59
CA LYS A 126 8.49 4.88 -9.01
C LYS A 126 8.73 5.01 -7.52
N CYS A 127 8.42 3.97 -6.75
CA CYS A 127 9.07 3.84 -5.45
C CYS A 127 10.59 3.83 -5.61
N SER A 128 11.31 4.39 -4.63
CA SER A 128 12.77 4.28 -4.60
C SER A 128 13.17 2.81 -4.61
N PRO A 129 14.20 2.41 -5.38
CA PRO A 129 14.68 1.04 -5.39
C PRO A 129 14.85 0.50 -3.97
N GLY A 130 14.22 -0.64 -3.67
CA GLY A 130 14.27 -1.26 -2.36
C GLY A 130 13.06 -1.03 -1.47
N TYR A 131 12.22 -0.04 -1.76
CA TYR A 131 10.93 0.16 -1.09
C TYR A 131 9.85 -0.66 -1.78
N TYR A 132 8.89 -1.15 -1.00
CA TYR A 132 7.76 -1.90 -1.49
C TYR A 132 6.62 -0.96 -1.83
N TYR A 133 6.09 -1.04 -3.04
CA TYR A 133 4.82 -0.39 -3.33
C TYR A 133 3.70 -1.18 -2.66
N SER A 134 2.86 -0.51 -1.88
CA SER A 134 1.59 -1.08 -1.45
C SER A 134 0.48 -0.57 -2.34
N GLN A 135 -0.20 -1.49 -3.02
CA GLN A 135 -1.37 -1.17 -3.85
C GLN A 135 -2.50 -0.55 -3.04
N CYS A 136 -2.52 -0.79 -1.73
CA CYS A 136 -3.62 -0.44 -0.88
C CYS A 136 -3.50 0.96 -0.28
N THR A 137 -2.34 1.27 0.29
CA THR A 137 -2.05 2.63 0.75
C THR A 137 -1.77 3.57 -0.44
N GLN A 138 -1.40 2.99 -1.59
CA GLN A 138 -0.78 3.67 -2.74
C GLN A 138 0.50 4.41 -2.33
N THR A 139 1.31 3.81 -1.44
CA THR A 139 2.54 4.42 -0.91
C THR A 139 3.74 3.50 -0.99
N CYS A 140 4.94 4.06 -0.75
CA CYS A 140 6.20 3.32 -0.71
C CYS A 140 6.60 2.95 0.72
N LEU A 141 6.47 1.67 1.06
CA LEU A 141 6.78 1.12 2.37
C LEU A 141 8.25 0.72 2.48
N SER A 142 8.89 1.05 3.61
CA SER A 142 10.28 0.67 3.88
C SER A 142 10.47 -0.81 4.21
N SER A 143 9.38 -1.50 4.55
CA SER A 143 9.36 -2.91 4.95
C SER A 143 8.03 -3.54 4.54
N CYS A 144 8.04 -4.85 4.30
CA CYS A 144 6.86 -5.66 4.05
C CYS A 144 7.03 -7.00 4.74
N GLU A 145 5.96 -7.50 5.36
CA GLU A 145 5.95 -8.85 5.94
C GLU A 145 6.13 -9.90 4.84
N PRO A 146 6.96 -10.94 5.02
CA PRO A 146 7.22 -11.93 3.97
C PRO A 146 5.97 -12.60 3.41
N SER A 147 4.96 -12.85 4.26
CA SER A 147 3.68 -13.45 3.86
C SER A 147 2.80 -12.51 3.03
N LYS A 148 3.16 -11.23 2.94
CA LYS A 148 2.42 -10.19 2.22
C LYS A 148 3.14 -9.71 0.97
N LEU A 149 4.29 -10.29 0.64
CA LEU A 149 4.95 -10.02 -0.62
C LEU A 149 4.08 -10.54 -1.78
N THR A 150 3.78 -9.67 -2.74
CA THR A 150 2.82 -9.95 -3.81
C THR A 150 3.27 -9.36 -5.15
N GLU A 151 2.57 -9.77 -6.20
CA GLU A 151 2.57 -9.09 -7.49
C GLU A 151 1.60 -7.88 -7.50
N PRO A 152 1.71 -6.95 -8.47
CA PRO A 152 2.69 -6.87 -9.55
C PRO A 152 4.08 -6.52 -9.02
N PHE A 153 5.10 -6.94 -9.75
CA PHE A 153 6.47 -6.54 -9.44
C PHE A 153 6.73 -5.09 -9.88
N GLN A 154 7.48 -4.36 -9.08
CA GLN A 154 8.04 -3.07 -9.48
C GLN A 154 9.24 -3.28 -10.38
N GLU A 155 9.15 -2.80 -11.61
CA GLU A 155 10.21 -2.86 -12.62
C GLU A 155 11.11 -1.62 -12.57
N TYR A 156 12.42 -1.86 -12.58
CA TYR A 156 13.46 -0.86 -12.73
C TYR A 156 14.33 -1.23 -13.94
N LYS A 157 14.08 -0.55 -15.06
CA LYS A 157 14.74 -0.83 -16.33
C LYS A 157 16.24 -0.54 -16.30
N GLY A 158 17.01 -1.36 -16.97
CA GLY A 158 18.46 -1.17 -17.12
C GLY A 158 19.22 -1.29 -15.79
N SER A 159 18.73 -2.11 -14.85
CA SER A 159 19.26 -2.15 -13.48
C SER A 159 19.34 -3.55 -12.89
N VAL A 160 20.20 -3.68 -11.87
CA VAL A 160 20.50 -4.95 -11.17
C VAL A 160 20.85 -4.73 -9.71
N ILE A 161 20.68 -5.78 -8.88
CA ILE A 161 21.31 -5.88 -7.57
C ILE A 161 22.53 -6.79 -7.64
N TYR A 162 23.71 -6.29 -7.28
CA TYR A 162 24.96 -7.06 -7.35
C TYR A 162 25.73 -7.00 -6.02
N PRO A 163 26.41 -8.08 -5.56
CA PRO A 163 26.59 -9.40 -6.17
C PRO A 163 25.61 -10.49 -5.71
N THR A 164 24.74 -10.20 -4.75
CA THR A 164 23.94 -11.21 -4.04
C THR A 164 22.98 -11.95 -4.96
N GLN A 165 22.89 -13.27 -4.89
CA GLN A 165 21.81 -14.07 -5.50
C GLN A 165 21.63 -15.37 -4.73
N ILE A 166 20.39 -15.83 -4.61
CA ILE A 166 20.06 -17.10 -3.94
C ILE A 166 19.86 -18.23 -4.95
N LEU A 167 19.40 -17.90 -6.16
CA LEU A 167 19.18 -18.86 -7.24
C LEU A 167 19.49 -18.21 -8.58
N ASN A 168 20.08 -18.99 -9.48
CA ASN A 168 20.31 -18.64 -10.87
C ASN A 168 19.66 -19.70 -11.75
N THR A 169 18.82 -19.27 -12.70
CA THR A 169 18.15 -20.14 -13.66
C THR A 169 18.39 -19.63 -15.08
N ASN A 170 18.89 -20.50 -15.95
CA ASN A 170 19.17 -20.18 -17.35
C ASN A 170 18.00 -20.62 -18.25
N ASN A 171 17.89 -20.02 -19.43
CA ASN A 171 16.94 -20.38 -20.48
C ASN A 171 15.47 -20.33 -20.04
N VAL A 172 15.12 -19.34 -19.21
CA VAL A 172 13.74 -19.12 -18.73
C VAL A 172 13.19 -17.81 -19.27
N THR A 173 11.88 -17.72 -19.46
CA THR A 173 11.21 -16.46 -19.77
C THR A 173 11.17 -15.55 -18.54
N LEU A 174 10.91 -14.26 -18.73
CA LEU A 174 10.67 -13.33 -17.62
C LEU A 174 9.50 -13.81 -16.75
N GLU A 175 8.40 -14.24 -17.36
CA GLU A 175 7.22 -14.76 -16.64
C GLU A 175 7.58 -15.96 -15.76
N GLN A 176 8.32 -16.93 -16.29
CA GLN A 176 8.80 -18.08 -15.51
C GLN A 176 9.74 -17.66 -14.38
N CYS A 177 10.56 -16.63 -14.59
CA CYS A 177 11.43 -16.07 -13.56
C CYS A 177 10.64 -15.41 -12.42
N LEU A 178 9.65 -14.57 -12.76
CA LEU A 178 8.79 -13.89 -11.79
C LEU A 178 7.93 -14.89 -11.02
N GLN A 179 7.32 -15.85 -11.71
CA GLN A 179 6.55 -16.92 -11.07
C GLN A 179 7.42 -17.77 -10.14
N GLY A 180 8.61 -18.18 -10.60
CA GLY A 180 9.55 -18.91 -9.75
C GLY A 180 10.02 -18.11 -8.53
N CYS A 181 10.01 -16.78 -8.59
CA CYS A 181 10.26 -15.93 -7.43
C CYS A 181 9.03 -15.86 -6.51
N MET A 182 7.81 -15.80 -7.05
CA MET A 182 6.57 -15.87 -6.25
C MET A 182 6.46 -17.18 -5.47
N ASP A 183 6.81 -18.30 -6.11
CA ASP A 183 6.78 -19.63 -5.48
C ASP A 183 7.90 -19.82 -4.43
N ASN A 184 8.96 -19.00 -4.49
CA ASN A 184 10.07 -19.03 -3.55
C ASN A 184 9.86 -17.98 -2.43
N THR A 185 9.55 -18.45 -1.23
CA THR A 185 9.33 -17.59 -0.05
C THR A 185 10.57 -16.80 0.38
N GLN A 186 11.77 -17.24 -0.02
CA GLN A 186 13.01 -16.51 0.23
C GLN A 186 13.28 -15.44 -0.85
N CYS A 187 12.60 -15.48 -1.99
CA CYS A 187 12.81 -14.52 -3.07
C CYS A 187 12.05 -13.22 -2.78
N MET A 188 12.76 -12.10 -2.74
CA MET A 188 12.21 -10.75 -2.57
C MET A 188 12.23 -9.96 -3.88
N SER A 189 13.19 -10.25 -4.75
CA SER A 189 13.36 -9.59 -6.04
C SER A 189 14.13 -10.47 -7.01
N VAL A 190 14.13 -10.11 -8.30
CA VAL A 190 14.90 -10.77 -9.34
C VAL A 190 15.62 -9.74 -10.20
N ASP A 191 16.81 -10.09 -10.69
CA ASP A 191 17.36 -9.45 -11.88
C ASP A 191 17.13 -10.41 -13.04
N TYR A 192 16.56 -9.91 -14.14
CA TYR A 192 16.37 -10.70 -15.35
C TYR A 192 17.22 -10.12 -16.49
N ASN A 193 18.07 -10.95 -17.08
CA ASN A 193 18.82 -10.64 -18.28
C ASN A 193 18.05 -11.13 -19.51
N PHE A 194 17.69 -10.23 -20.42
CA PHE A 194 16.93 -10.52 -21.62
C PHE A 194 17.76 -11.16 -22.73
N GLY A 195 19.03 -10.76 -22.89
CA GLY A 195 19.92 -11.27 -23.93
C GLY A 195 20.25 -12.76 -23.74
N ASP A 196 20.61 -13.14 -22.52
CA ASP A 196 20.98 -14.49 -22.12
C ASP A 196 19.79 -15.32 -21.61
N LYS A 197 18.61 -14.69 -21.42
CA LYS A 197 17.42 -15.31 -20.81
C LYS A 197 17.72 -15.95 -19.45
N LYS A 198 18.36 -15.17 -18.57
CA LYS A 198 18.79 -15.61 -17.23
C LYS A 198 18.00 -14.91 -16.14
N CYS A 199 17.61 -15.69 -15.15
CA CYS A 199 16.92 -15.24 -13.95
C CYS A 199 17.85 -15.33 -12.75
N TYR A 200 18.01 -14.22 -12.04
CA TYR A 200 18.80 -14.14 -10.82
C TYR A 200 17.90 -13.76 -9.66
N GLN A 201 17.40 -14.76 -8.92
CA GLN A 201 16.58 -14.51 -7.74
C GLN A 201 17.44 -13.99 -6.59
N LYS A 202 16.87 -13.06 -5.83
CA LYS A 202 17.52 -12.36 -4.72
C LYS A 202 16.68 -12.51 -3.46
N GLY A 203 17.32 -12.84 -2.34
CA GLY A 203 16.70 -12.78 -1.01
C GLY A 203 16.76 -11.41 -0.35
N VAL A 204 16.97 -10.36 -1.14
CA VAL A 204 17.15 -8.98 -0.70
C VAL A 204 16.44 -8.04 -1.66
N THR A 205 16.27 -6.79 -1.23
CA THR A 205 15.90 -5.67 -2.09
C THR A 205 17.09 -4.72 -2.23
N ALA A 206 17.00 -3.71 -3.10
CA ALA A 206 18.08 -2.72 -3.23
C ALA A 206 18.37 -1.98 -1.92
N ARG A 207 17.39 -1.90 -1.02
CA ARG A 207 17.53 -1.33 0.32
C ARG A 207 18.28 -2.26 1.26
N THR A 208 17.95 -3.54 1.27
CA THR A 208 18.51 -4.52 2.22
C THR A 208 19.78 -5.23 1.74
N ALA A 209 20.14 -5.11 0.47
CA ALA A 209 21.40 -5.64 -0.04
C ALA A 209 22.61 -4.99 0.67
N GLU A 210 23.67 -5.77 0.86
CA GLU A 210 24.92 -5.32 1.49
C GLU A 210 25.97 -4.93 0.43
N GLY A 211 26.85 -4.00 0.78
CA GLY A 211 27.98 -3.58 -0.04
C GLY A 211 27.80 -2.25 -0.78
N PRO A 212 28.91 -1.63 -1.24
CA PRO A 212 28.87 -0.42 -2.05
C PRO A 212 28.29 -0.71 -3.44
N ASP A 213 27.59 0.27 -4.02
CA ASP A 213 27.00 0.19 -5.37
C ASP A 213 26.13 -1.07 -5.59
N LYS A 214 25.37 -1.44 -4.54
CA LYS A 214 24.52 -2.63 -4.50
C LYS A 214 23.41 -2.64 -5.54
N PHE A 215 22.87 -1.46 -5.88
CA PHE A 215 21.88 -1.29 -6.93
C PHE A 215 22.52 -0.47 -8.05
N ARG A 216 22.68 -1.08 -9.22
CA ARG A 216 23.40 -0.49 -10.35
C ARG A 216 22.44 -0.24 -11.49
N THR A 217 22.58 0.90 -12.13
CA THR A 217 21.86 1.29 -13.35
C THR A 217 22.80 1.30 -14.55
N GLY A 218 22.27 1.40 -15.76
CA GLY A 218 23.06 1.44 -17.01
C GLY A 218 23.34 0.06 -17.63
N TRP A 219 22.64 -0.98 -17.18
CA TRP A 219 22.77 -2.35 -17.67
C TRP A 219 21.63 -2.67 -18.64
N GLY A 220 21.70 -2.20 -19.88
CA GLY A 220 20.57 -2.18 -20.83
C GLY A 220 19.87 -3.52 -21.08
N ASP A 221 20.59 -4.65 -20.96
CA ASP A 221 20.01 -5.99 -21.14
C ASP A 221 19.37 -6.56 -19.87
N TYR A 222 19.41 -5.83 -18.75
CA TYR A 222 18.89 -6.25 -17.46
C TYR A 222 17.78 -5.34 -16.98
N ASN A 223 16.74 -5.94 -16.40
CA ASN A 223 15.81 -5.21 -15.55
C ASN A 223 15.79 -5.86 -14.16
N HIS A 224 15.67 -5.01 -13.14
CA HIS A 224 15.42 -5.44 -11.77
C HIS A 224 13.91 -5.42 -11.51
N TYR A 225 13.39 -6.46 -10.88
CA TYR A 225 11.98 -6.59 -10.51
C TYR A 225 11.88 -6.91 -9.04
N GLN A 226 11.14 -6.12 -8.28
CA GLN A 226 10.93 -6.34 -6.85
C GLN A 226 9.47 -6.65 -6.56
N LYS A 227 9.18 -7.58 -5.65
CA LYS A 227 7.80 -7.81 -5.19
C LYS A 227 7.22 -6.53 -4.58
N SER A 228 5.91 -6.35 -4.74
CA SER A 228 5.11 -5.35 -4.04
C SER A 228 4.65 -5.88 -2.68
N CYS A 229 3.94 -5.06 -1.91
CA CYS A 229 3.36 -5.44 -0.62
C CYS A 229 1.83 -5.43 -0.66
N ALA A 230 1.23 -6.55 -0.28
CA ALA A 230 -0.18 -6.70 0.05
C ALA A 230 -0.43 -6.25 1.50
N ASN A 231 -1.69 -6.35 1.92
CA ASN A 231 -2.17 -5.82 3.20
C ASN A 231 -2.26 -6.80 4.29
#